data_AF-A0AAE2YCW8-F1
#
_entry.id   AF-A0AAE2YCW8-F1
#
_cell.length_a   1.000
_cell.length_b   1.000
_cell.length_c   1.000
_cell.angle_alpha   90.00
_cell.angle_beta   90.00
_cell.angle_gamma   90.00
#
_symmetry.space_group_name_H-M   'P 1'
#
loop_
_entity.id
_entity.type
_entity.pdbx_description
1 polymer ?
#
loop_
_entity_poly.entity_id
_entity_poly.type
_entity_poly.pdbx_seq_one_letter_code
_entity_poly.pdbx_strand_id
1 'polypeptide(L)'
;MNILIIHNIYIISSEGICTLSIKLGSIDTDPQIIAGVFAASQKFWAHLTGEDPQSINFHNLKAHLKQFSTGEKNWYLVIIIEFENPQILRTVEKSILEVVMKNKEIFEKFVADTNEISVDVKNQILEKLRKIHCPYLQTRIFKNFCKLKINRLEKNNCNMVSMSDCKEKIKGQLSPSEKSF
;
A
#
# COMPACT_ATOMS: atom_id res chain seq x y z
N MET A 1 -5.51 2.86 -19.59
CA MET A 1 -5.07 3.87 -18.59
C MET A 1 -4.59 3.10 -17.38
N ASN A 2 -3.30 3.17 -17.01
CA ASN A 2 -2.76 2.38 -15.88
C ASN A 2 -2.63 3.28 -14.65
N ILE A 3 -3.69 3.34 -13.85
CA ILE A 3 -3.74 4.10 -12.59
C ILE A 3 -3.28 3.19 -11.46
N LEU A 4 -2.18 3.52 -10.78
CA LEU A 4 -1.80 2.83 -9.55
C LEU A 4 -2.79 3.18 -8.43
N ILE A 5 -3.49 2.17 -7.92
CA ILE A 5 -4.38 2.26 -6.77
C ILE A 5 -3.81 1.38 -5.68
N ILE A 6 -3.48 1.98 -4.53
CA ILE A 6 -3.00 1.25 -3.35
C ILE A 6 -4.21 0.91 -2.48
N HIS A 7 -4.38 -0.37 -2.22
CA HIS A 7 -5.39 -0.89 -1.31
C HIS A 7 -4.86 -0.94 0.11
N ASN A 8 -3.80 -1.71 0.32
CA ASN A 8 -3.23 -1.93 1.64
C ASN A 8 -1.70 -1.89 1.58
N ILE A 9 -1.09 -1.43 2.67
CA ILE A 9 0.35 -1.47 2.90
C ILE A 9 0.57 -2.22 4.21
N TYR A 10 1.47 -3.21 4.19
CA TYR A 10 1.89 -3.95 5.36
C TYR A 10 3.40 -3.91 5.52
N ILE A 11 3.85 -3.89 6.77
CA ILE A 11 5.24 -4.19 7.14
C ILE A 11 5.23 -5.44 8.01
N ILE A 12 5.88 -6.48 7.49
CA ILE A 12 5.79 -7.83 8.01
C ILE A 12 7.19 -8.32 8.33
N SER A 13 7.41 -8.91 9.49
CA SER A 13 8.68 -9.55 9.80
C SER A 13 8.85 -10.85 9.01
N SER A 14 10.08 -11.34 8.87
CA SER A 14 10.34 -12.68 8.30
C SER A 14 9.67 -13.83 9.07
N GLU A 15 9.24 -13.57 10.30
CA GLU A 15 8.52 -14.53 11.14
C GLU A 15 7.02 -14.56 10.86
N GLY A 16 6.51 -13.64 10.03
CA GLY A 16 5.09 -13.57 9.66
C GLY A 16 4.24 -12.76 10.62
N ILE A 17 4.84 -11.81 11.35
CA ILE A 17 4.11 -10.89 12.23
C ILE A 17 3.92 -9.55 11.51
N CYS A 18 2.68 -9.08 11.43
CA CYS A 18 2.38 -7.75 10.90
C CYS A 18 2.58 -6.68 11.99
N THR A 19 3.51 -5.76 11.78
CA THR A 19 3.83 -4.69 12.74
C THR A 19 3.21 -3.36 12.37
N LEU A 20 2.93 -3.15 11.09
CA LEU A 20 2.26 -1.95 10.59
C LEU A 20 1.30 -2.34 9.48
N SER A 21 0.06 -1.86 9.59
CA SER A 21 -0.99 -2.03 8.59
C SER A 21 -1.65 -0.69 8.26
N ILE A 22 -1.67 -0.34 6.98
CA ILE A 22 -2.37 0.83 6.46
C ILE A 22 -3.39 0.36 5.44
N LYS A 23 -4.66 0.48 5.81
CA LYS A 23 -5.79 0.30 4.90
C LYS A 23 -6.12 1.64 4.24
N LEU A 24 -6.01 1.69 2.91
CA LEU A 24 -6.39 2.83 2.07
C LEU A 24 -7.65 2.53 1.26
N GLY A 25 -7.83 1.28 0.83
CA GLY A 25 -8.95 0.82 0.00
C GLY A 25 -9.92 -0.09 0.75
N SER A 26 -10.59 -0.98 0.02
CA SER A 26 -11.76 -1.76 0.47
C SER A 26 -11.48 -3.19 0.93
N ILE A 27 -10.23 -3.64 1.03
CA ILE A 27 -9.95 -5.02 1.45
C ILE A 27 -9.99 -5.08 2.98
N ASP A 28 -11.09 -5.60 3.50
CA ASP A 28 -11.24 -5.96 4.91
C ASP A 28 -10.68 -7.35 5.15
N THR A 29 -9.46 -7.42 5.67
CA THR A 29 -8.82 -8.68 6.04
C THR A 29 -7.92 -8.45 7.23
N ASP A 30 -7.91 -9.40 8.15
CA ASP A 30 -7.05 -9.37 9.33
C ASP A 30 -5.57 -9.28 8.91
N PRO A 31 -4.82 -8.25 9.34
CA PRO A 31 -3.41 -8.09 9.00
C PRO A 31 -2.52 -9.27 9.42
N GLN A 32 -2.84 -9.97 10.52
CA GLN A 32 -2.07 -11.11 10.98
C GLN A 32 -2.32 -12.36 10.14
N ILE A 33 -3.57 -12.57 9.68
CA ILE A 33 -3.87 -13.62 8.71
C ILE A 33 -3.09 -13.38 7.41
N ILE A 34 -3.10 -12.13 6.94
CA ILE A 34 -2.33 -11.74 5.75
C ILE A 34 -0.84 -12.02 5.94
N ALA A 35 -0.28 -11.64 7.08
CA ALA A 35 1.12 -11.89 7.38
C ALA A 35 1.47 -13.38 7.43
N GLY A 36 0.60 -14.20 8.02
CA GLY A 36 0.74 -15.66 8.00
C GLY A 36 0.75 -16.23 6.57
N VAL A 37 -0.19 -15.79 5.71
CA VAL A 37 -0.26 -16.24 4.30
C VAL A 37 0.99 -15.83 3.52
N PHE A 38 1.46 -14.60 3.69
CA PHE A 38 2.67 -14.14 3.00
C PHE A 38 3.93 -14.87 3.48
N ALA A 39 4.09 -15.05 4.80
CA ALA A 39 5.22 -15.78 5.35
C ALA A 39 5.24 -17.24 4.91
N ALA A 40 4.07 -17.91 4.89
CA ALA A 40 3.95 -19.28 4.39
C ALA A 40 4.29 -19.36 2.90
N SER A 41 3.77 -18.43 2.10
CA SER A 41 4.01 -18.37 0.65
C SER A 41 5.49 -18.13 0.33
N GLN A 42 6.17 -17.26 1.09
CA GLN A 42 7.61 -17.04 0.95
C GLN A 42 8.41 -18.28 1.29
N LYS A 43 8.16 -18.91 2.45
CA LYS A 43 8.88 -20.12 2.86
C LYS A 43 8.72 -21.23 1.83
N PHE A 44 7.51 -21.40 1.29
CA PHE A 44 7.23 -22.36 0.24
C PHE A 44 8.00 -22.03 -1.06
N TRP A 45 7.95 -20.78 -1.51
CA TRP A 45 8.62 -20.35 -2.74
C TRP A 45 10.14 -20.44 -2.66
N ALA A 46 10.73 -20.00 -1.54
CA ALA A 46 12.16 -20.11 -1.27
C ALA A 46 12.61 -21.57 -1.22
N HIS A 47 11.78 -22.46 -0.66
CA HIS A 47 12.08 -23.89 -0.65
C HIS A 47 12.09 -24.50 -2.08
N LEU A 48 11.17 -24.08 -2.94
CA LEU A 48 11.06 -24.61 -4.30
C LEU A 48 12.08 -24.03 -5.28
N THR A 49 12.40 -22.74 -5.15
CA THR A 49 13.13 -21.98 -6.18
C THR A 49 14.49 -21.48 -5.70
N GLY A 50 14.74 -21.45 -4.39
CA GLY A 50 15.90 -20.78 -3.80
C GLY A 50 15.82 -19.25 -3.81
N GLU A 51 14.72 -18.67 -4.27
CA GLU A 51 14.52 -17.22 -4.39
C GLU A 51 13.33 -16.74 -3.55
N ASP A 52 13.30 -15.44 -3.22
CA ASP A 52 12.15 -14.79 -2.59
C ASP A 52 11.17 -14.25 -3.65
N PRO A 53 9.85 -14.47 -3.49
CA PRO A 53 8.86 -13.99 -4.45
C PRO A 53 8.77 -12.45 -4.41
N GLN A 54 8.85 -11.82 -5.59
CA GLN A 54 8.76 -10.35 -5.73
C GLN A 54 7.32 -9.85 -5.85
N SER A 55 6.40 -10.71 -6.29
CA SER A 55 4.98 -10.35 -6.34
C SER A 55 4.07 -11.58 -6.32
N ILE A 56 2.86 -11.42 -5.80
CA ILE A 56 1.79 -12.42 -5.83
C ILE A 56 0.59 -11.81 -6.56
N ASN A 57 0.14 -12.47 -7.63
CA ASN A 57 -1.03 -12.06 -8.38
C ASN A 57 -2.29 -12.71 -7.77
N PHE A 58 -3.27 -11.88 -7.45
CA PHE A 58 -4.66 -12.24 -7.21
C PHE A 58 -5.49 -11.83 -8.42
N HIS A 59 -6.74 -12.29 -8.51
CA HIS A 59 -7.55 -12.12 -9.71
C HIS A 59 -7.53 -10.70 -10.30
N ASN A 60 -7.80 -9.69 -9.48
CA ASN A 60 -7.82 -8.27 -9.88
C ASN A 60 -6.83 -7.40 -9.09
N LEU A 61 -5.93 -8.03 -8.33
CA LEU A 61 -5.01 -7.35 -7.41
C LEU A 61 -3.63 -7.97 -7.53
N LYS A 62 -2.59 -7.19 -7.28
CA LYS A 62 -1.22 -7.67 -7.20
C LYS A 62 -0.64 -7.21 -5.87
N ALA A 63 -0.11 -8.15 -5.10
CA ALA A 63 0.75 -7.81 -3.97
C ALA A 63 2.19 -7.72 -4.47
N HIS A 64 2.78 -6.53 -4.34
CA HIS A 64 4.22 -6.36 -4.51
C HIS A 64 4.91 -6.61 -3.18
N LEU A 65 5.98 -7.41 -3.19
CA LEU A 65 6.79 -7.73 -2.02
C LEU A 65 8.20 -7.16 -2.20
N LYS A 66 8.69 -6.48 -1.18
CA LYS A 66 10.06 -5.97 -1.15
C LYS A 66 10.71 -6.27 0.18
N GLN A 67 11.77 -7.06 0.15
CA GLN A 67 12.61 -7.30 1.31
C GLN A 67 13.44 -6.06 1.64
N PHE A 68 13.60 -5.79 2.94
CA PHE A 68 14.52 -4.78 3.45
C PHE A 68 15.03 -5.19 4.83
N SER A 69 16.12 -4.57 5.29
CA SER A 69 16.67 -4.79 6.62
C SER A 69 16.77 -3.47 7.37
N THR A 70 16.47 -3.49 8.67
CA THR A 70 16.73 -2.35 9.56
C THR A 70 18.18 -2.35 10.07
N GLY A 71 18.90 -3.47 9.88
CA GLY A 71 20.21 -3.76 10.47
C GLY A 71 20.11 -5.05 11.29
N GLU A 72 19.28 -5.04 12.34
CA GLU A 72 19.13 -6.20 13.23
C GLU A 72 18.09 -7.22 12.76
N LYS A 73 17.07 -6.77 12.03
CA LYS A 73 15.93 -7.60 11.61
C LYS A 73 15.66 -7.45 10.12
N ASN A 74 15.16 -8.55 9.53
CA ASN A 74 14.71 -8.60 8.14
C ASN A 74 13.19 -8.46 8.07
N TRP A 75 12.75 -7.69 7.09
CA TRP A 75 11.38 -7.23 6.94
C TRP A 75 10.93 -7.31 5.50
N TYR A 76 9.62 -7.30 5.33
CA TYR A 76 8.96 -7.22 4.04
C TYR A 76 7.99 -6.05 4.02
N LEU A 77 8.14 -5.21 3.01
CA LEU A 77 7.14 -4.25 2.60
C LEU A 77 6.21 -4.94 1.61
N VAL A 78 4.94 -5.06 1.97
CA VAL A 78 3.90 -5.59 1.10
C VAL A 78 2.95 -4.46 0.69
N ILE A 79 2.77 -4.27 -0.60
CA ILE A 79 1.86 -3.26 -1.16
C ILE A 79 0.84 -3.97 -2.05
N ILE A 80 -0.43 -3.97 -1.66
CA ILE A 80 -1.52 -4.52 -2.47
C ILE A 80 -2.08 -3.43 -3.38
N ILE A 81 -2.01 -3.66 -4.69
CA ILE A 81 -2.40 -2.71 -5.74
C ILE A 81 -3.31 -3.34 -6.80
N GLU A 82 -4.08 -2.53 -7.55
CA GLU A 82 -4.88 -3.03 -8.68
C GLU A 82 -4.17 -2.97 -10.04
N PHE A 83 -3.49 -1.87 -10.35
CA PHE A 83 -2.79 -1.70 -11.62
C PHE A 83 -1.37 -1.23 -11.37
N GLU A 84 -0.43 -1.74 -12.15
CA GLU A 84 0.97 -1.46 -11.94
C GLU A 84 1.44 -0.26 -12.78
N ASN A 85 2.03 0.72 -12.10
CA ASN A 85 2.93 1.69 -12.73
C ASN A 85 4.29 1.58 -12.02
N PRO A 86 5.30 0.95 -12.63
CA PRO A 86 6.57 0.66 -11.96
C PRO A 86 7.30 1.90 -11.43
N GLN A 87 7.18 3.04 -12.11
CA GLN A 87 7.86 4.28 -11.68
C GLN A 87 7.22 4.87 -10.42
N ILE A 88 5.89 4.91 -10.38
CA ILE A 88 5.15 5.37 -9.19
C ILE A 88 5.37 4.39 -8.04
N LEU A 89 5.31 3.08 -8.31
CA LEU A 89 5.50 2.05 -7.29
C LEU A 89 6.88 2.17 -6.62
N ARG A 90 7.95 2.37 -7.39
CA ARG A 90 9.29 2.65 -6.84
C ARG A 90 9.33 3.91 -5.98
N THR A 91 8.59 4.96 -6.36
CA THR A 91 8.49 6.21 -5.60
C THR A 91 7.76 5.99 -4.28
N VAL A 92 6.67 5.21 -4.30
CA VAL A 92 5.89 4.81 -3.13
C VAL A 92 6.75 3.96 -2.19
N GLU A 93 7.42 2.93 -2.69
CA GLU A 93 8.34 2.08 -1.93
C GLU A 93 9.42 2.90 -1.24
N LYS A 94 10.13 3.76 -2.00
CA LYS A 94 11.18 4.60 -1.45
C LYS A 94 10.63 5.51 -0.34
N SER A 95 9.48 6.12 -0.56
CA SER A 95 8.85 7.02 0.41
C SER A 95 8.46 6.31 1.71
N ILE A 96 7.96 5.06 1.62
CA ILE A 96 7.62 4.25 2.79
C ILE A 96 8.91 3.84 3.52
N LEU A 97 9.89 3.29 2.79
CA LEU A 97 11.14 2.81 3.37
C LEU A 97 11.94 3.94 4.04
N GLU A 98 11.94 5.15 3.49
CA GLU A 98 12.54 6.33 4.16
C GLU A 98 11.95 6.57 5.55
N VAL A 99 10.63 6.45 5.69
CA VAL A 99 9.95 6.63 6.99
C VAL A 99 10.28 5.47 7.93
N VAL A 100 10.27 4.24 7.42
CA VAL A 100 10.61 3.05 8.22
C VAL A 100 12.04 3.13 8.74
N MET A 101 13.01 3.45 7.87
CA MET A 101 14.42 3.54 8.25
C MET A 101 14.69 4.70 9.21
N LYS A 102 13.97 5.82 9.09
CA LYS A 102 14.03 6.91 10.08
C LYS A 102 13.57 6.46 11.46
N ASN A 103 12.64 5.50 11.52
CA ASN A 103 12.07 4.95 12.76
C ASN A 103 12.59 3.54 13.06
N LYS A 104 13.76 3.16 12.53
CA LYS A 104 14.25 1.77 12.54
C LYS A 104 14.32 1.15 13.94
N GLU A 105 14.67 1.93 14.96
CA GLU A 105 14.79 1.43 16.33
C GLU A 105 13.48 0.85 16.88
N ILE A 106 12.35 1.41 16.44
CA ILE A 106 11.02 0.93 16.84
C ILE A 106 10.78 -0.47 16.27
N PHE A 107 11.16 -0.69 15.01
CA PHE A 107 11.07 -2.00 14.36
C PHE A 107 12.04 -3.00 14.99
N GLU A 108 13.28 -2.57 15.30
CA GLU A 108 14.29 -3.43 15.93
C GLU A 108 13.88 -3.88 17.34
N LYS A 109 13.34 -2.95 18.14
CA LYS A 109 12.84 -3.23 19.49
C LYS A 109 11.47 -3.91 19.52
N PHE A 110 10.82 -4.08 18.37
CA PHE A 110 9.49 -4.69 18.32
C PHE A 110 9.48 -6.11 18.88
N VAL A 111 8.56 -6.33 19.82
CA VAL A 111 8.17 -7.64 20.32
C VAL A 111 6.68 -7.82 20.00
N ALA A 112 6.30 -9.02 19.54
CA ALA A 112 5.01 -9.38 18.92
C ALA A 112 3.73 -8.96 19.67
N ASP A 113 3.84 -8.56 20.93
CA ASP A 113 2.73 -8.18 21.81
C ASP A 113 2.50 -6.66 21.93
N THR A 114 3.29 -5.84 21.24
CA THR A 114 3.16 -4.37 21.32
C THR A 114 2.33 -3.81 20.16
N ASN A 115 1.08 -3.42 20.41
CA ASN A 115 0.30 -2.60 19.45
C ASN A 115 0.91 -1.19 19.23
N GLU A 116 2.06 -0.90 19.84
CA GLU A 116 2.70 0.41 19.95
C GLU A 116 3.45 0.86 18.70
N ILE A 117 3.65 -0.03 17.71
CA ILE A 117 4.09 0.38 16.37
C ILE A 117 2.90 1.05 15.67
N SER A 118 2.66 2.28 16.08
CA SER A 118 2.86 3.40 15.17
C SER A 118 1.62 3.98 14.50
N VAL A 119 0.69 4.45 15.32
CA VAL A 119 -0.15 5.57 14.83
C VAL A 119 0.75 6.68 14.24
N ASP A 120 1.92 6.93 14.82
CA ASP A 120 2.88 7.93 14.33
C ASP A 120 3.58 7.54 13.00
N VAL A 121 4.27 6.39 12.90
CA VAL A 121 4.90 5.95 11.64
C VAL A 121 3.86 5.78 10.53
N LYS A 122 2.66 5.26 10.85
CA LYS A 122 1.52 5.25 9.91
C LYS A 122 1.19 6.65 9.40
N ASN A 123 1.05 7.63 10.30
CA ASN A 123 0.75 9.01 9.90
C ASN A 123 1.88 9.63 9.06
N GLN A 124 3.14 9.37 9.40
CA GLN A 124 4.30 9.82 8.61
C GLN A 124 4.30 9.19 7.20
N ILE A 125 3.96 7.90 7.07
CA ILE A 125 3.80 7.24 5.77
C ILE A 125 2.66 7.90 4.99
N LEU A 126 1.49 8.10 5.60
CA LEU A 126 0.35 8.74 4.95
C LEU A 126 0.70 10.16 4.45
N GLU A 127 1.44 10.94 5.24
CA GLU A 127 1.94 12.26 4.85
C GLU A 127 2.89 12.22 3.64
N LYS A 128 3.79 11.24 3.60
CA LYS A 128 4.66 11.03 2.43
C LYS A 128 3.86 10.64 1.20
N LEU A 129 2.89 9.75 1.32
CA LEU A 129 2.03 9.31 0.21
C LEU A 129 1.14 10.44 -0.33
N ARG A 130 0.68 11.36 0.53
CA ARG A 130 -0.07 12.56 0.12
C ARG A 130 0.72 13.50 -0.79
N LYS A 131 2.05 13.47 -0.70
CA LYS A 131 2.95 14.29 -1.54
C LYS A 131 3.23 13.67 -2.91
N ILE A 132 2.83 12.41 -3.13
CA ILE A 132 2.99 11.73 -4.42
C ILE A 132 1.75 12.05 -5.28
N HIS A 133 1.91 12.94 -6.25
CA HIS A 133 0.85 13.31 -7.20
C HIS A 133 0.43 12.13 -8.07
N CYS A 134 -0.87 12.04 -8.36
CA CYS A 134 -1.38 11.11 -9.37
C CYS A 134 -0.99 11.60 -10.78
N PRO A 135 -0.28 10.79 -11.58
CA PRO A 135 0.18 11.25 -12.89
C PRO A 135 -0.91 11.38 -13.96
N TYR A 136 -2.11 10.80 -13.76
CA TYR A 136 -3.08 10.63 -14.87
C TYR A 136 -4.48 11.18 -14.62
N LEU A 137 -4.75 11.77 -13.46
CA LEU A 137 -6.03 12.44 -13.21
C LEU A 137 -5.80 13.94 -13.27
N GLN A 138 -6.22 14.56 -14.38
CA GLN A 138 -6.29 16.01 -14.47
C GLN A 138 -7.06 16.52 -13.24
N THR A 139 -6.48 17.48 -12.54
CA THR A 139 -7.03 18.07 -11.31
C THR A 139 -8.53 18.42 -11.43
N ARG A 140 -8.99 18.85 -12.62
CA ARG A 140 -10.39 19.15 -12.90
C ARG A 140 -11.32 17.92 -12.87
N ILE A 141 -10.89 16.80 -13.43
CA ILE A 141 -11.61 15.52 -13.41
C ILE A 141 -11.73 15.04 -11.96
N PHE A 142 -10.62 14.98 -11.24
CA PHE A 142 -10.61 14.57 -9.82
C PHE A 142 -11.53 15.47 -8.95
N LYS A 143 -11.49 16.80 -9.15
CA LYS A 143 -12.38 17.75 -8.45
C LYS A 143 -13.86 17.50 -8.71
N ASN A 144 -14.22 17.26 -9.96
CA ASN A 144 -15.62 17.08 -10.36
C ASN A 144 -16.21 15.77 -9.83
N PHE A 145 -15.42 14.69 -9.83
CA PHE A 145 -15.91 13.35 -9.44
C PHE A 145 -15.81 13.08 -7.94
N CYS A 146 -14.73 13.51 -7.28
CA CYS A 146 -14.49 13.08 -5.91
C CYS A 146 -15.24 13.91 -4.87
N LYS A 147 -15.65 15.17 -5.17
CA LYS A 147 -16.36 16.12 -4.26
C LYS A 147 -16.00 15.89 -2.78
N LEU A 148 -14.71 15.83 -2.47
CA LEU A 148 -14.22 15.59 -1.12
C LEU A 148 -14.51 16.85 -0.27
N LYS A 149 -14.99 16.66 0.97
CA LYS A 149 -15.25 17.79 1.89
C LYS A 149 -13.96 18.62 2.02
N ILE A 150 -14.08 19.92 1.72
CA ILE A 150 -12.99 20.87 1.46
C ILE A 150 -11.96 20.96 2.60
N ASN A 151 -12.32 20.58 3.82
CA ASN A 151 -11.45 20.73 5.01
C ASN A 151 -10.38 19.63 5.20
N ARG A 152 -10.30 18.59 4.35
CA ARG A 152 -9.31 17.50 4.49
C ARG A 152 -8.24 17.44 3.39
N LEU A 153 -8.29 18.37 2.43
CA LEU A 153 -7.33 18.42 1.33
C LEU A 153 -6.63 19.77 1.35
N GLU A 154 -5.39 19.80 1.81
CA GLU A 154 -4.50 20.87 1.39
C GLU A 154 -4.41 20.83 -0.15
N LYS A 155 -5.03 21.82 -0.78
CA LYS A 155 -4.88 22.15 -2.21
C LYS A 155 -5.07 20.99 -3.17
N ASN A 156 -6.34 20.66 -3.46
CA ASN A 156 -6.83 20.50 -4.83
C ASN A 156 -6.04 19.60 -5.82
N ASN A 157 -5.27 18.62 -5.38
CA ASN A 157 -4.46 17.75 -6.25
C ASN A 157 -4.70 16.29 -5.89
N CYS A 158 -4.92 15.45 -6.90
CA CYS A 158 -4.99 14.01 -6.69
C CYS A 158 -3.66 13.49 -6.12
N ASN A 159 -3.72 12.74 -5.03
CA ASN A 159 -2.58 12.02 -4.45
C ASN A 159 -2.93 10.55 -4.17
N MET A 160 -1.91 9.74 -3.87
CA MET A 160 -2.03 8.27 -3.70
C MET A 160 -3.05 7.85 -2.63
N VAL A 161 -3.22 8.64 -1.55
CA VAL A 161 -4.21 8.36 -0.50
C VAL A 161 -5.62 8.65 -1.02
N SER A 162 -5.83 9.85 -1.55
CA SER A 162 -7.13 10.32 -2.05
C SER A 162 -7.66 9.53 -3.26
N MET A 163 -6.77 8.86 -4.01
CA MET A 163 -7.16 7.99 -5.12
C MET A 163 -7.94 6.77 -4.62
N SER A 164 -7.53 6.19 -3.50
CA SER A 164 -8.19 5.00 -2.93
C SER A 164 -9.62 5.31 -2.49
N ASP A 165 -9.82 6.48 -1.85
CA ASP A 165 -11.14 6.98 -1.43
C ASP A 165 -12.09 7.28 -2.62
N CYS A 166 -11.54 7.59 -3.79
CA CYS A 166 -12.33 8.01 -4.96
C CYS A 166 -12.48 6.93 -6.04
N LYS A 167 -11.83 5.78 -5.86
CA LYS A 167 -11.79 4.68 -6.84
C LYS A 167 -13.18 4.26 -7.34
N GLU A 168 -14.14 4.02 -6.44
CA GLU A 168 -15.48 3.52 -6.83
C GLU A 168 -16.23 4.54 -7.71
N LYS A 169 -16.08 5.83 -7.42
CA LYS A 169 -16.67 6.92 -8.23
C LYS A 169 -15.99 7.06 -9.59
N ILE A 170 -14.69 6.79 -9.66
CA ILE A 170 -13.91 6.82 -10.91
C ILE A 170 -14.26 5.59 -11.77
N LYS A 171 -14.34 4.39 -11.19
CA LYS A 171 -14.70 3.16 -11.92
C LYS A 171 -16.12 3.21 -12.46
N GLY A 172 -17.11 3.66 -11.68
CA GLY A 172 -18.51 3.73 -12.10
C GLY A 172 -18.80 4.71 -13.25
N GLN A 173 -17.86 5.58 -13.62
CA GLN A 173 -17.99 6.55 -14.72
C GLN A 173 -17.09 6.22 -15.93
N LEU A 174 -16.05 5.40 -15.74
CA LEU A 174 -15.18 4.90 -16.82
C LEU A 174 -15.71 3.61 -17.44
N SER A 175 -16.60 2.89 -16.76
CA SER A 175 -17.43 1.87 -17.40
C SER A 175 -18.41 2.57 -18.35
N PRO A 176 -18.46 2.22 -19.65
CA PRO A 176 -19.57 2.66 -20.47
C PRO A 176 -20.84 2.19 -19.77
N SER A 177 -21.82 3.08 -19.62
CA SER A 177 -23.15 2.68 -19.18
C SER A 177 -23.60 1.50 -20.04
N GLU A 178 -23.62 0.29 -19.47
CA GLU A 178 -24.44 -0.80 -19.96
C GLU A 178 -25.88 -0.33 -19.81
N LYS A 179 -26.32 0.46 -20.79
CA LYS A 179 -27.73 0.68 -21.04
C LYS A 179 -28.24 -0.66 -21.54
N SER A 180 -28.84 -1.38 -20.60
CA SER A 180 -29.94 -2.33 -20.80
C SER A 180 -30.58 -2.21 -22.19
N PHE A 181 -30.45 -3.28 -22.99
CA PHE A 181 -31.40 -3.62 -24.05
C PHE A 181 -32.44 -4.58 -23.49
#